data_AF-A0A0B1SU29-F1
#
_entry.id   AF-A0A0B1SU29-F1
#
_cell.length_a   1.000
_cell.length_b   1.000
_cell.length_c   1.000
_cell.angle_alpha   90.00
_cell.angle_beta   90.00
_cell.angle_gamma   90.00
#
_symmetry.space_group_name_H-M   'P 1'
#
loop_
_entity.id
_entity.type
_entity.pdbx_description
1 polymer ?
#
loop_
_entity_poly.entity_id
_entity_poly.type
_entity_poly.pdbx_seq_one_letter_code
_entity_poly.pdbx_strand_id
1 'polypeptide(L)'
;MVTAMIYHFRVAALQPRLVTMLRVQLTAIANITKSRLLDQSLNIREDIEELRQMLDDVHDGDLEEIQKILEDTTVLYDQISRGISIPSLADSWTMTEAAEAESDYSDEEEDTKEDSEWQAEMTAIQNTHQSELETIRHHYEHQLKSMRERIEHEEARRRKLQEELVQITTRNDQSLTTVKASFEDVLEEQRTGFQEEMERLKREHQKELDEEKAATRLALEAVRRAHEEELKAATSRKVNTEKETGTRQNFTAMLDQMREELTNLSAAYSAKCIENAQLDERLSSLMEQREREGDSEDIQRLQRDLVARDAQVAELQRRISAYERRGGVSPIVVSDKDESPLEAPSPEKPSSNLAVKYRKMNKNRRTDIRFHSNPVIPMLEGVPEYLIEDVRRSLAVPVSERRKFFETIAEYSTPF
;
A
#
# COMPACT_ATOMS: atom_id res chain seq x y z
N MET A 1 23.67 3.26 22.76
CA MET A 1 22.46 2.81 22.02
C MET A 1 22.43 1.32 21.77
N VAL A 2 23.45 0.71 21.15
CA VAL A 2 23.46 -0.73 20.81
C VAL A 2 23.29 -1.64 22.04
N THR A 3 23.95 -1.33 23.15
CA THR A 3 23.85 -2.09 24.41
C THR A 3 22.46 -2.02 25.05
N ALA A 4 21.80 -0.86 25.00
CA ALA A 4 20.43 -0.69 25.51
C ALA A 4 19.41 -1.44 24.64
N MET A 5 19.62 -1.46 23.32
CA MET A 5 18.76 -2.20 22.38
C MET A 5 18.89 -3.72 22.54
N ILE A 6 20.12 -4.22 22.78
CA ILE A 6 20.37 -5.64 23.07
C ILE A 6 19.75 -6.04 24.42
N TYR A 7 19.84 -5.18 25.43
CA TYR A 7 19.20 -5.42 26.73
C TYR A 7 17.68 -5.50 26.58
N HIS A 8 17.05 -4.53 25.92
CA HIS A 8 15.61 -4.50 25.70
C HIS A 8 15.10 -5.71 24.89
N PHE A 9 15.86 -6.15 23.88
CA PHE A 9 15.53 -7.33 23.09
C PHE A 9 15.65 -8.63 23.90
N ARG A 10 16.66 -8.75 24.77
CA ARG A 10 16.83 -9.91 25.65
C ARG A 10 15.76 -9.98 26.73
N VAL A 11 15.39 -8.85 27.32
CA VAL A 11 14.31 -8.73 28.31
C VAL A 11 12.97 -9.14 27.69
N ALA A 12 12.65 -8.62 26.50
CA ALA A 12 11.42 -8.95 25.78
C ALA A 12 11.31 -10.43 25.37
N ALA A 13 12.44 -11.11 25.13
CA ALA A 13 12.45 -12.54 24.82
C ALA A 13 12.42 -13.45 26.06
N LEU A 14 12.92 -12.97 27.21
CA LEU A 14 13.04 -13.74 28.44
C LEU A 14 11.74 -13.71 29.25
N GLN A 15 11.09 -12.55 29.34
CA GLN A 15 9.90 -12.33 30.15
C GLN A 15 8.74 -13.31 29.83
N PRO A 16 8.34 -13.52 28.55
CA PRO A 16 7.25 -14.46 28.24
C PRO A 16 7.58 -15.90 28.66
N ARG A 17 8.86 -16.28 28.63
CA ARG A 17 9.33 -17.61 29.04
C ARG A 17 9.26 -17.78 30.56
N LEU A 18 9.64 -16.74 31.32
CA LEU A 18 9.54 -16.73 32.78
C LEU A 18 8.08 -16.78 33.24
N VAL A 19 7.22 -15.97 32.61
CA VAL A 19 5.77 -15.98 32.89
C VAL A 19 5.15 -17.35 32.62
N THR A 20 5.49 -17.97 31.48
CA THR A 20 4.98 -19.31 31.14
C THR A 20 5.46 -20.37 32.14
N MET A 21 6.73 -20.31 32.54
CA MET A 21 7.29 -21.21 33.55
C MET A 21 6.58 -21.06 34.90
N LEU A 22 6.39 -19.83 35.38
CA LEU A 22 5.71 -19.55 36.65
C LEU A 22 4.24 -20.03 36.62
N ARG A 23 3.53 -19.88 35.50
CA ARG A 23 2.17 -20.42 35.32
C ARG A 23 2.13 -21.94 35.47
N VAL A 24 3.10 -22.63 34.87
CA VAL A 24 3.22 -24.10 34.98
C VAL A 24 3.54 -24.50 36.43
N GLN A 25 4.47 -23.80 37.10
CA GLN A 25 4.84 -24.07 38.48
C GLN A 25 3.68 -23.83 39.46
N LEU A 26 2.97 -22.71 39.37
CA LEU A 26 1.78 -22.43 40.19
C LEU A 26 0.66 -23.44 39.94
N THR A 27 0.55 -23.99 38.71
CA THR A 27 -0.39 -25.07 38.41
C THR A 27 0.03 -26.41 39.00
N ALA A 28 1.32 -26.72 39.01
CA ALA A 28 1.84 -27.91 39.66
C ALA A 28 1.61 -27.86 41.18
N ILE A 29 1.94 -26.73 41.81
CA ILE A 29 1.67 -26.46 43.23
C ILE A 29 0.17 -26.59 43.54
N ALA A 30 -0.70 -25.98 42.74
CA ALA A 30 -2.15 -26.08 42.89
C ALA A 30 -2.70 -27.52 42.76
N ASN A 31 -1.96 -28.42 42.10
CA ASN A 31 -2.33 -29.82 42.00
C ASN A 31 -1.80 -30.64 43.18
N ILE A 32 -0.61 -30.31 43.69
CA ILE A 32 -0.05 -30.91 44.91
C ILE A 32 -0.94 -30.58 46.11
N THR A 33 -1.47 -29.36 46.20
CA THR A 33 -2.39 -28.96 47.27
C THR A 33 -3.76 -29.64 47.23
N LYS A 34 -4.14 -30.23 46.08
CA LYS A 34 -5.34 -31.08 45.97
C LYS A 34 -5.09 -32.51 46.47
N SER A 35 -3.83 -32.92 46.65
CA SER A 35 -3.48 -34.24 47.17
C SER A 35 -3.69 -34.29 48.69
N ARG A 36 -4.16 -35.41 49.23
CA ARG A 36 -4.43 -35.61 50.68
C ARG A 36 -3.14 -35.69 51.54
N LEU A 37 -2.01 -35.24 51.01
CA LEU A 37 -0.67 -35.36 51.61
C LEU A 37 -0.28 -34.15 52.46
N LEU A 38 -1.05 -33.06 52.39
CA LEU A 38 -0.81 -31.82 53.13
C LEU A 38 -1.80 -31.66 54.29
N ASP A 39 -1.31 -31.11 55.39
CA ASP A 39 -2.14 -30.69 56.52
C ASP A 39 -3.09 -29.54 56.10
N GLN A 40 -4.37 -29.64 56.48
CA GLN A 40 -5.44 -28.70 56.07
C GLN A 40 -5.32 -27.30 56.70
N SER A 41 -4.30 -27.09 57.54
CA SER A 41 -4.09 -25.87 58.32
C SER A 41 -3.39 -24.72 57.56
N LEU A 42 -2.92 -24.97 56.33
CA LEU A 42 -2.12 -24.01 55.57
C LEU A 42 -2.98 -23.29 54.52
N ASN A 43 -2.99 -21.95 54.55
CA ASN A 43 -3.79 -21.08 53.66
C ASN A 43 -3.24 -20.96 52.22
N ILE A 44 -2.53 -22.00 51.76
CA ILE A 44 -1.73 -22.05 50.52
C ILE A 44 -2.61 -21.81 49.29
N ARG A 45 -3.91 -22.14 49.37
CA ARG A 45 -4.84 -21.99 48.25
C ARG A 45 -5.13 -20.53 47.91
N GLU A 46 -5.22 -19.65 48.90
CA GLU A 46 -5.45 -18.22 48.69
C GLU A 46 -4.18 -17.57 48.12
N ASP A 47 -3.01 -17.90 48.69
CA ASP A 47 -1.70 -17.42 48.24
C ASP A 47 -1.38 -17.81 46.77
N ILE A 48 -1.77 -19.02 46.35
CA ILE A 48 -1.64 -19.47 44.95
C ILE A 48 -2.50 -18.63 44.01
N GLU A 49 -3.73 -18.29 44.41
CA GLU A 49 -4.64 -17.53 43.56
C GLU A 49 -4.22 -16.05 43.47
N GLU A 50 -3.72 -15.49 44.58
CA GLU A 50 -3.11 -14.16 44.61
C GLU A 50 -1.88 -14.08 43.69
N LEU A 51 -0.99 -15.08 43.73
CA LEU A 51 0.18 -15.13 42.85
C LEU A 51 -0.18 -15.34 41.38
N ARG A 52 -1.29 -16.04 41.08
CA ARG A 52 -1.81 -16.17 39.71
C ARG A 52 -2.35 -14.83 39.20
N GLN A 53 -3.09 -14.12 40.02
CA GLN A 53 -3.62 -12.79 39.68
C GLN A 53 -2.49 -11.79 39.47
N MET A 54 -1.49 -11.75 40.37
CA MET A 54 -0.31 -10.91 40.19
C MET A 54 0.46 -11.26 38.91
N LEU A 55 0.52 -12.54 38.52
CA LEU A 55 1.16 -12.99 37.29
C LEU A 55 0.36 -12.67 36.01
N ASP A 56 -0.94 -12.48 36.12
CA ASP A 56 -1.83 -12.04 35.04
C ASP A 56 -1.74 -10.52 34.81
N ASP A 57 -1.45 -9.75 35.86
CA ASP A 57 -1.40 -8.28 35.84
C ASP A 57 0.01 -7.71 35.54
N VAL A 58 1.01 -8.56 35.31
CA VAL A 58 2.40 -8.13 35.04
C VAL A 58 2.51 -7.31 33.76
N HIS A 59 3.16 -6.15 33.85
CA HIS A 59 3.39 -5.28 32.71
C HIS A 59 4.55 -5.75 31.81
N ASP A 60 4.41 -5.57 30.49
CA ASP A 60 5.47 -5.86 29.51
C ASP A 60 6.74 -5.03 29.81
N GLY A 61 7.84 -5.72 30.09
CA GLY A 61 9.15 -5.18 30.43
C GLY A 61 9.49 -5.17 31.93
N ASP A 62 8.53 -5.44 32.83
CA ASP A 62 8.75 -5.37 34.28
C ASP A 62 9.28 -6.70 34.86
N LEU A 63 10.60 -6.83 34.92
CA LEU A 63 11.29 -7.98 35.49
C LEU A 63 11.32 -7.99 37.02
N GLU A 64 11.13 -6.83 37.66
CA GLU A 64 11.15 -6.71 39.12
C GLU A 64 9.90 -7.35 39.72
N GLU A 65 8.75 -7.13 39.08
CA GLU A 65 7.48 -7.76 39.43
C GLU A 65 7.52 -9.29 39.25
N ILE A 66 8.14 -9.76 38.16
CA ILE A 66 8.36 -11.20 37.92
C ILE A 66 9.32 -11.81 38.93
N GLN A 67 10.39 -11.10 39.30
CA GLN A 67 11.33 -11.56 40.32
C GLN A 67 10.61 -11.73 41.66
N LYS A 68 9.79 -10.76 42.06
CA LYS A 68 8.99 -10.83 43.28
C LYS A 68 8.04 -12.04 43.27
N ILE A 69 7.31 -12.25 42.18
CA ILE A 69 6.42 -13.42 42.04
C ILE A 69 7.20 -14.74 42.13
N LEU A 70 8.43 -14.78 41.60
CA LEU A 70 9.29 -15.96 41.66
C LEU A 70 9.81 -16.23 43.08
N GLU A 71 10.19 -15.19 43.81
CA GLU A 71 10.56 -15.28 45.24
C GLU A 71 9.38 -15.81 46.07
N ASP A 72 8.18 -15.25 45.89
CA ASP A 72 6.97 -15.67 46.59
C ASP A 72 6.55 -17.11 46.22
N THR A 73 6.71 -17.50 44.95
CA THR A 73 6.49 -18.90 44.50
C THR A 73 7.49 -19.86 45.17
N THR A 74 8.72 -19.42 45.43
CA THR A 74 9.73 -20.23 46.12
C THR A 74 9.39 -20.42 47.60
N VAL A 75 8.85 -19.38 48.25
CA VAL A 75 8.33 -19.46 49.62
C VAL A 75 7.17 -20.47 49.71
N LEU A 76 6.27 -20.50 48.73
CA LEU A 76 5.20 -21.50 48.66
C LEU A 76 5.72 -22.94 48.58
N TYR A 77 6.77 -23.19 47.78
CA TYR A 77 7.38 -24.52 47.72
C TYR A 77 7.97 -24.95 49.07
N ASP A 78 8.60 -24.04 49.81
CA ASP A 78 9.14 -24.33 51.14
C ASP A 78 8.04 -24.62 52.17
N GLN A 79 6.93 -23.87 52.12
CA GLN A 79 5.76 -24.11 52.97
C GLN A 79 5.13 -25.49 52.69
N ILE A 80 4.99 -25.86 51.40
CA ILE A 80 4.49 -27.17 51.00
C ILE A 80 5.45 -28.28 51.44
N SER A 81 6.76 -28.10 51.25
CA SER A 81 7.77 -29.09 51.66
C SER A 81 7.75 -29.38 53.16
N ARG A 82 7.40 -28.39 53.98
CA ARG A 82 7.26 -28.55 55.45
C ARG A 82 5.93 -29.20 55.85
N GLY A 83 4.91 -29.10 55.00
CA GLY A 83 3.56 -29.64 55.25
C GLY A 83 3.32 -31.07 54.76
N ILE A 84 4.23 -31.65 53.96
CA ILE A 84 4.10 -33.03 53.46
C ILE A 84 4.43 -34.02 54.58
N SER A 85 3.42 -34.78 55.03
CA SER A 85 3.59 -35.88 55.97
C SER A 85 3.71 -37.20 55.21
N ILE A 86 4.90 -37.80 55.18
CA ILE A 86 5.13 -39.12 54.55
C ILE A 86 5.00 -40.20 55.64
N PRO A 87 4.07 -41.18 55.53
CA PRO A 87 4.05 -42.33 56.42
C PRO A 87 5.27 -43.21 56.15
N SER A 88 6.16 -43.32 57.14
CA SER A 88 7.27 -44.27 57.14
C SER A 88 6.74 -45.71 57.13
N LEU A 89 6.87 -46.41 56.01
CA LEU A 89 6.70 -47.87 55.93
C LEU A 89 8.07 -48.52 56.20
N ALA A 90 8.30 -48.94 57.43
CA ALA A 90 9.44 -49.78 57.79
C ALA A 90 9.12 -51.25 57.52
N ASP A 91 10.05 -51.94 56.85
CA ASP A 91 10.03 -53.38 56.56
C ASP A 91 9.74 -54.23 57.81
N SER A 92 8.64 -54.96 57.77
CA SER A 92 8.20 -55.86 58.84
C SER A 92 7.78 -57.21 58.24
N TRP A 93 8.66 -57.87 57.50
CA TRP A 93 8.43 -59.23 56.98
C TRP A 93 9.73 -60.02 56.86
N THR A 94 10.34 -60.41 57.98
CA THR A 94 11.28 -61.54 58.04
C THR A 94 11.18 -62.21 59.41
N MET A 95 10.36 -63.25 59.50
CA MET A 95 10.38 -64.21 60.61
C MET A 95 10.26 -65.63 60.03
N THR A 96 11.35 -66.39 60.12
CA THR A 96 11.33 -67.85 60.03
C THR A 96 12.27 -68.37 61.11
N GLU A 97 11.69 -68.85 62.22
CA GLU A 97 12.39 -69.62 63.24
C GLU A 97 12.59 -71.05 62.72
N ALA A 98 13.81 -71.59 62.83
CA ALA A 98 14.15 -72.96 62.48
C ALA A 98 14.21 -73.83 63.74
N ALA A 99 13.47 -74.94 63.74
CA ALA A 99 13.52 -75.97 64.77
C ALA A 99 14.43 -77.13 64.33
N GLU A 100 15.33 -77.46 65.25
CA GLU A 100 16.22 -78.61 65.49
C GLU A 100 16.14 -79.90 64.62
N ALA A 101 17.36 -80.33 64.23
CA ALA A 101 18.01 -81.64 64.50
C ALA A 101 17.88 -82.87 63.56
N GLU A 102 19.09 -83.39 63.23
CA GLU A 102 19.50 -84.78 62.94
C GLU A 102 19.19 -85.43 61.57
N SER A 103 20.24 -85.57 60.74
CA SER A 103 20.65 -86.83 60.09
C SER A 103 21.99 -86.66 59.37
N ASP A 104 23.01 -87.42 59.76
CA ASP A 104 24.37 -87.46 59.19
C ASP A 104 24.54 -88.79 58.43
N TYR A 105 25.18 -88.74 57.26
CA TYR A 105 25.54 -89.83 56.33
C TYR A 105 24.50 -90.34 55.30
N SER A 106 23.96 -89.43 54.46
CA SER A 106 23.66 -89.69 53.03
C SER A 106 23.35 -88.43 52.19
N ASP A 107 23.62 -87.22 52.69
CA ASP A 107 23.10 -85.96 52.11
C ASP A 107 24.02 -85.30 51.06
N GLU A 108 25.35 -85.49 51.10
CA GLU A 108 26.23 -84.62 50.28
C GLU A 108 26.09 -84.79 48.75
N GLU A 109 25.76 -85.98 48.24
CA GLU A 109 25.53 -86.19 46.79
C GLU A 109 24.13 -85.75 46.34
N GLU A 110 23.14 -85.75 47.24
CA GLU A 110 21.76 -85.29 46.94
C GLU A 110 21.69 -83.76 47.06
N ASP A 111 22.30 -83.17 48.09
CA ASP A 111 22.45 -81.73 48.28
C ASP A 111 23.21 -81.06 47.12
N THR A 112 24.31 -81.66 46.65
CA THR A 112 25.08 -81.09 45.53
C THR A 112 24.33 -81.15 44.21
N LYS A 113 23.46 -82.15 44.04
CA LYS A 113 22.59 -82.27 42.87
C LYS A 113 21.45 -81.27 42.95
N GLU A 114 20.81 -81.12 44.09
CA GLU A 114 19.79 -80.09 44.31
C GLU A 114 20.36 -78.68 44.11
N ASP A 115 21.55 -78.39 44.63
CA ASP A 115 22.26 -77.12 44.38
C ASP A 115 22.51 -76.87 42.89
N SER A 116 22.84 -77.92 42.13
CA SER A 116 23.04 -77.83 40.68
C SER A 116 21.74 -77.56 39.92
N GLU A 117 20.62 -78.13 40.39
CA GLU A 117 19.28 -77.93 39.83
C GLU A 117 18.79 -76.50 40.12
N TRP A 118 18.97 -76.00 41.35
CA TRP A 118 18.66 -74.62 41.72
C TRP A 118 19.50 -73.59 40.96
N GLN A 119 20.79 -73.86 40.74
CA GLN A 119 21.65 -73.01 39.92
C GLN A 119 21.18 -72.97 38.45
N ALA A 120 20.76 -74.11 37.90
CA ALA A 120 20.21 -74.19 36.55
C ALA A 120 18.88 -73.42 36.44
N GLU A 121 17.99 -73.54 37.43
CA GLU A 121 16.72 -72.82 37.47
C GLU A 121 16.94 -71.30 37.61
N MET A 122 17.82 -70.87 38.51
CA MET A 122 18.20 -69.46 38.66
C MET A 122 18.71 -68.88 37.34
N THR A 123 19.57 -69.64 36.64
CA THR A 123 20.11 -69.22 35.34
C THR A 123 19.00 -69.15 34.28
N ALA A 124 18.06 -70.11 34.26
CA ALA A 124 16.93 -70.10 33.34
C ALA A 124 15.99 -68.91 33.58
N ILE A 125 15.70 -68.59 34.85
CA ILE A 125 14.91 -67.41 35.22
C ILE A 125 15.62 -66.12 34.82
N GLN A 126 16.92 -66.00 35.10
CA GLN A 126 17.72 -64.84 34.70
C GLN A 126 17.72 -64.64 33.18
N ASN A 127 17.92 -65.71 32.40
CA ASN A 127 17.89 -65.66 30.94
C ASN A 127 16.50 -65.27 30.41
N THR A 128 15.44 -65.80 31.00
CA THR A 128 14.06 -65.48 30.62
C THR A 128 13.76 -64.01 30.88
N HIS A 129 14.06 -63.52 32.09
CA HIS A 129 13.89 -62.12 32.45
C HIS A 129 14.73 -61.19 31.56
N GLN A 130 15.98 -61.56 31.27
CA GLN A 130 16.84 -60.81 30.36
C GLN A 130 16.23 -60.73 28.94
N SER A 131 15.71 -61.84 28.41
CA SER A 131 15.05 -61.88 27.11
C SER A 131 13.78 -61.01 27.07
N GLU A 132 13.00 -60.99 28.15
CA GLU A 132 11.81 -60.13 28.27
C GLU A 132 12.19 -58.64 28.28
N LEU A 133 13.20 -58.27 29.07
CA LEU A 133 13.73 -56.90 29.09
C LEU A 133 14.26 -56.47 27.73
N GLU A 134 14.97 -57.35 27.02
CA GLU A 134 15.44 -57.09 25.67
C GLU A 134 14.27 -56.90 24.71
N THR A 135 13.23 -57.72 24.79
CA THR A 135 12.03 -57.59 23.94
C THR A 135 11.33 -56.26 24.17
N ILE A 136 11.15 -55.88 25.44
CA ILE A 136 10.55 -54.58 25.82
C ILE A 136 11.43 -53.42 25.31
N ARG A 137 12.76 -53.53 25.46
CA ARG A 137 13.70 -52.52 24.95
C ARG A 137 13.57 -52.34 23.44
N HIS A 138 13.61 -53.42 22.67
CA HIS A 138 13.47 -53.36 21.21
C HIS A 138 12.10 -52.80 20.78
N HIS A 139 11.04 -53.11 21.52
CA HIS A 139 9.70 -52.55 21.26
C HIS A 139 9.70 -51.02 21.38
N TYR A 140 10.25 -50.48 22.47
CA TYR A 140 10.36 -49.02 22.65
C TYR A 140 11.34 -48.37 21.67
N GLU A 141 12.46 -49.01 21.36
CA GLU A 141 13.41 -48.52 20.36
C GLU A 141 12.75 -48.40 18.98
N HIS A 142 11.96 -49.40 18.58
CA HIS A 142 11.22 -49.38 17.33
C HIS A 142 10.12 -48.30 17.33
N GLN A 143 9.35 -48.18 18.42
CA GLN A 143 8.35 -47.11 18.55
C GLN A 143 8.99 -45.72 18.44
N LEU A 144 10.10 -45.49 19.14
CA LEU A 144 10.83 -44.23 19.09
C LEU A 144 11.40 -43.96 17.70
N LYS A 145 11.90 -44.98 17.00
CA LYS A 145 12.38 -44.85 15.62
C LYS A 145 11.24 -44.43 14.67
N SER A 146 10.09 -45.09 14.75
CA SER A 146 8.93 -44.73 13.94
C SER A 146 8.45 -43.29 14.20
N MET A 147 8.44 -42.87 15.47
CA MET A 147 8.07 -41.50 15.82
C MET A 147 9.09 -40.48 15.29
N ARG A 148 10.40 -40.79 15.37
CA ARG A 148 11.45 -39.93 14.79
C ARG A 148 11.32 -39.79 13.28
N GLU A 149 11.13 -40.88 12.54
CA GLU A 149 10.94 -40.84 11.09
C GLU A 149 9.72 -40.01 10.70
N ARG A 150 8.61 -40.13 11.44
CA ARG A 150 7.41 -39.30 11.22
C ARG A 150 7.70 -37.80 11.43
N ILE A 151 8.44 -37.46 12.48
CA ILE A 151 8.85 -36.07 12.75
C ILE A 151 9.73 -35.55 11.62
N GLU A 152 10.75 -36.31 11.21
CA GLU A 152 11.66 -35.93 10.13
C GLU A 152 10.94 -35.71 8.79
N HIS A 153 9.97 -36.58 8.46
CA HIS A 153 9.15 -36.43 7.27
C HIS A 153 8.29 -35.16 7.31
N GLU A 154 7.68 -34.86 8.45
CA GLU A 154 6.87 -33.65 8.63
C GLU A 154 7.73 -32.39 8.59
N GLU A 155 8.91 -32.42 9.20
CA GLU A 155 9.89 -31.33 9.13
C GLU A 155 10.41 -31.09 7.71
N ALA A 156 10.64 -32.16 6.94
CA ALA A 156 11.03 -32.05 5.54
C ALA A 156 9.91 -31.45 4.68
N ARG A 157 8.66 -31.84 4.94
CA ARG A 157 7.47 -31.25 4.28
C ARG A 157 7.35 -29.76 4.62
N ARG A 158 7.49 -29.40 5.90
CA ARG A 158 7.45 -28.02 6.36
C ARG A 158 8.56 -27.17 5.72
N ARG A 159 9.78 -27.70 5.62
CA ARG A 159 10.90 -27.02 4.94
C ARG A 159 10.59 -26.74 3.47
N LYS A 160 10.07 -27.72 2.72
CA LYS A 160 9.69 -27.52 1.31
C LYS A 160 8.63 -26.43 1.15
N LEU A 161 7.58 -26.45 1.97
CA LEU A 161 6.54 -25.42 1.94
C LEU A 161 7.09 -24.04 2.29
N GLN A 162 8.03 -23.96 3.25
CA GLN A 162 8.70 -22.71 3.60
C GLN A 162 9.58 -22.19 2.44
N GLU A 163 10.30 -23.07 1.76
CA GLU A 163 11.10 -22.73 0.57
C GLU A 163 10.22 -22.22 -0.58
N GLU A 164 9.09 -22.88 -0.85
CA GLU A 164 8.10 -22.44 -1.83
C GLU A 164 7.52 -21.06 -1.49
N LEU A 165 7.18 -20.84 -0.22
CA LEU A 165 6.66 -19.54 0.25
C LEU A 165 7.69 -18.42 0.08
N VAL A 166 8.96 -18.67 0.43
CA VAL A 166 10.05 -17.71 0.24
C VAL A 166 10.26 -17.44 -1.23
N GLN A 167 10.20 -18.47 -2.09
CA GLN A 167 10.35 -18.31 -3.53
C GLN A 167 9.22 -17.48 -4.15
N ILE A 168 7.97 -17.74 -3.76
CA ILE A 168 6.80 -16.97 -4.22
C ILE A 168 6.92 -15.52 -3.75
N THR A 169 7.24 -15.30 -2.48
CA THR A 169 7.42 -13.94 -1.92
C THR A 169 8.52 -13.19 -2.68
N THR A 170 9.67 -13.82 -2.89
CA THR A 170 10.79 -13.22 -3.62
C THR A 170 10.42 -12.86 -5.06
N ARG A 171 9.69 -13.73 -5.77
CA ARG A 171 9.22 -13.45 -7.13
C ARG A 171 8.17 -12.34 -7.16
N ASN A 172 7.28 -12.30 -6.17
CA ASN A 172 6.29 -11.23 -6.05
C ASN A 172 6.98 -9.88 -5.83
N ASP A 173 7.95 -9.81 -4.92
CA ASP A 173 8.72 -8.61 -4.63
C ASP A 173 9.50 -8.11 -5.86
N GLN A 174 10.11 -9.03 -6.62
CA GLN A 174 10.77 -8.71 -7.89
C GLN A 174 9.78 -8.15 -8.91
N SER A 175 8.64 -8.82 -9.10
CA SER A 175 7.59 -8.36 -10.01
C SER A 175 7.06 -6.98 -9.61
N LEU A 176 6.82 -6.75 -8.32
CA LEU A 176 6.35 -5.47 -7.80
C LEU A 176 7.40 -4.37 -8.01
N THR A 177 8.67 -4.68 -7.81
CA THR A 177 9.79 -3.76 -8.05
C THR A 177 9.88 -3.37 -9.52
N THR A 178 9.77 -4.34 -10.44
CA THR A 178 9.77 -4.07 -11.88
C THR A 178 8.58 -3.22 -12.31
N VAL A 179 7.38 -3.52 -11.79
CA VAL A 179 6.17 -2.74 -12.08
C VAL A 179 6.33 -1.30 -11.55
N LYS A 180 6.82 -1.13 -10.32
CA LYS A 180 7.09 0.19 -9.74
C LYS A 180 8.10 0.99 -10.57
N ALA A 181 9.19 0.36 -10.99
CA ALA A 181 10.18 1.00 -11.87
C ALA A 181 9.55 1.43 -13.20
N SER A 182 8.77 0.56 -13.84
CA SER A 182 8.10 0.90 -15.10
C SER A 182 7.11 2.07 -14.97
N PHE A 183 6.42 2.20 -13.83
CA PHE A 183 5.55 3.34 -13.58
C PHE A 183 6.35 4.62 -13.35
N GLU A 184 7.46 4.56 -12.62
CA GLU A 184 8.34 5.71 -12.43
C GLU A 184 8.90 6.20 -13.77
N ASP A 185 9.37 5.29 -14.63
CA ASP A 185 9.88 5.60 -15.97
C ASP A 185 8.82 6.31 -16.82
N VAL A 186 7.57 5.83 -16.82
CA VAL A 186 6.47 6.46 -17.57
C VAL A 186 6.12 7.84 -17.00
N LEU A 187 6.14 8.01 -15.68
CA LEU A 187 5.91 9.32 -15.05
C LEU A 187 7.03 10.30 -15.39
N GLU A 188 8.28 9.84 -15.42
CA GLU A 188 9.43 10.66 -15.82
C GLU A 188 9.36 11.03 -17.31
N GLU A 189 9.01 10.09 -18.19
CA GLU A 189 8.81 10.36 -19.63
C GLU A 189 7.69 11.40 -19.85
N GLN A 190 6.59 11.33 -19.10
CA GLN A 190 5.53 12.33 -19.18
C GLN A 190 5.97 13.71 -18.68
N ARG A 191 6.67 13.76 -17.53
CA ARG A 191 7.19 15.02 -16.97
C ARG A 191 8.17 15.69 -17.93
N THR A 192 9.12 14.91 -18.46
CA THR A 192 10.11 15.40 -19.44
C THR A 192 9.43 15.84 -20.74
N GLY A 193 8.47 15.06 -21.25
CA GLY A 193 7.69 15.42 -22.44
C GLY A 193 6.95 16.76 -22.29
N PHE A 194 6.26 16.99 -21.16
CA PHE A 194 5.60 18.28 -20.92
C PHE A 194 6.60 19.44 -20.79
N GLN A 195 7.73 19.21 -20.13
CA GLN A 195 8.79 20.20 -20.02
C GLN A 195 9.35 20.58 -21.40
N GLU A 196 9.65 19.60 -22.24
CA GLU A 196 10.13 19.81 -23.61
C GLU A 196 9.09 20.53 -24.47
N GLU A 197 7.80 20.18 -24.37
CA GLU A 197 6.74 20.89 -25.08
C GLU A 197 6.62 22.33 -24.63
N MET A 198 6.78 22.60 -23.33
CA MET A 198 6.77 23.96 -22.80
C MET A 198 7.95 24.79 -23.28
N GLU A 199 9.15 24.20 -23.29
CA GLU A 199 10.33 24.86 -23.84
C GLU A 199 10.23 25.07 -25.35
N ARG A 200 9.64 24.11 -26.08
CA ARG A 200 9.36 24.25 -27.51
C ARG A 200 8.43 25.42 -27.77
N LEU A 201 7.32 25.50 -27.04
CA LEU A 201 6.35 26.57 -27.21
C LEU A 201 6.95 27.94 -26.87
N LYS A 202 7.75 28.04 -25.81
CA LYS A 202 8.48 29.28 -25.47
C LYS A 202 9.44 29.70 -26.57
N ARG A 203 10.20 28.75 -27.14
CA ARG A 203 11.11 29.02 -28.27
C ARG A 203 10.37 29.45 -29.52
N GLU A 204 9.26 28.80 -29.86
CA GLU A 204 8.42 29.15 -31.02
C GLU A 204 7.81 30.54 -30.84
N HIS A 205 7.22 30.84 -29.68
CA HIS A 205 6.68 32.16 -29.38
C HIS A 205 7.76 33.26 -29.44
N GLN A 206 8.95 33.02 -28.89
CA GLN A 206 10.06 33.97 -28.96
C GLN A 206 10.49 34.22 -30.41
N LYS A 207 10.54 33.15 -31.23
CA LYS A 207 10.87 33.26 -32.65
C LYS A 207 9.81 34.07 -33.42
N GLU A 208 8.53 33.78 -33.19
CA GLU A 208 7.40 34.52 -33.80
C GLU A 208 7.44 36.00 -33.41
N LEU A 209 7.72 36.31 -32.14
CA LEU A 209 7.86 37.68 -31.66
C LEU A 209 9.01 38.41 -32.36
N ASP A 210 10.13 37.74 -32.61
CA ASP A 210 11.26 38.33 -33.31
C ASP A 210 11.01 38.51 -34.82
N GLU A 211 10.26 37.60 -35.43
CA GLU A 211 9.76 37.74 -36.81
C GLU A 211 8.77 38.91 -36.93
N GLU A 212 7.84 39.08 -35.99
CA GLU A 212 6.91 40.20 -35.95
C GLU A 212 7.64 41.54 -35.76
N LYS A 213 8.64 41.59 -34.85
CA LYS A 213 9.50 42.78 -34.67
C LYS A 213 10.25 43.10 -35.97
N ALA A 214 10.75 42.10 -36.68
CA ALA A 214 11.44 42.30 -37.95
C ALA A 214 10.49 42.83 -39.04
N ALA A 215 9.30 42.25 -39.18
CA ALA A 215 8.27 42.70 -40.11
C ALA A 215 7.83 44.14 -39.81
N THR A 216 7.63 44.47 -38.52
CA THR A 216 7.25 45.82 -38.08
C THR A 216 8.35 46.85 -38.40
N ARG A 217 9.63 46.50 -38.21
CA ARG A 217 10.74 47.37 -38.62
C ARG A 217 10.72 47.65 -40.12
N LEU A 218 10.54 46.62 -40.95
CA LEU A 218 10.45 46.77 -42.40
C LEU A 218 9.27 47.66 -42.81
N ALA A 219 8.10 47.48 -42.18
CA ALA A 219 6.93 48.33 -42.43
C ALA A 219 7.20 49.80 -42.09
N LEU A 220 7.82 50.08 -40.93
CA LEU A 220 8.20 51.44 -40.53
C LEU A 220 9.22 52.07 -41.49
N GLU A 221 10.19 51.29 -41.99
CA GLU A 221 11.15 51.77 -42.99
C GLU A 221 10.48 52.10 -44.34
N ALA A 222 9.53 51.28 -44.77
CA ALA A 222 8.75 51.54 -45.98
C ALA A 222 7.91 52.83 -45.86
N VAL A 223 7.24 53.03 -44.71
CA VAL A 223 6.48 54.26 -44.43
C VAL A 223 7.40 55.49 -44.41
N ARG A 224 8.57 55.40 -43.76
CA ARG A 224 9.54 56.50 -43.76
C ARG A 224 10.00 56.85 -45.16
N ARG A 225 10.32 55.85 -45.98
CA ARG A 225 10.74 56.06 -47.37
C ARG A 225 9.64 56.72 -48.20
N ALA A 226 8.40 56.24 -48.09
CA ALA A 226 7.25 56.82 -48.78
C ALA A 226 7.01 58.28 -48.36
N HIS A 227 7.10 58.58 -47.05
CA HIS A 227 6.95 59.94 -46.55
C HIS A 227 8.09 60.88 -47.03
N GLU A 228 9.34 60.40 -47.08
CA GLU A 228 10.45 61.17 -47.67
C GLU A 228 10.27 61.44 -49.16
N GLU A 229 9.76 60.47 -49.91
CA GLU A 229 9.41 60.63 -51.33
C GLU A 229 8.26 61.62 -51.52
N GLU A 230 7.24 61.57 -50.67
CA GLU A 230 6.14 62.54 -50.68
C GLU A 230 6.63 63.95 -50.34
N LEU A 231 7.50 64.13 -49.34
CA LEU A 231 8.12 65.41 -49.03
C LEU A 231 8.95 65.95 -50.20
N LYS A 232 9.74 65.10 -50.87
CA LYS A 232 10.47 65.49 -52.09
C LYS A 232 9.51 65.92 -53.20
N ALA A 233 8.42 65.18 -53.41
CA ALA A 233 7.38 65.51 -54.40
C ALA A 233 6.56 66.76 -54.04
N ALA A 234 6.34 67.04 -52.76
CA ALA A 234 5.66 68.23 -52.27
C ALA A 234 6.57 69.46 -52.38
N THR A 235 7.87 69.30 -52.11
CA THR A 235 8.87 70.37 -52.29
C THR A 235 9.02 70.72 -53.78
N SER A 236 8.98 69.72 -54.68
CA SER A 236 8.97 70.00 -56.12
C SER A 236 7.67 70.66 -56.60
N ARG A 237 6.52 70.31 -56.00
CA ARG A 237 5.22 70.97 -56.28
C ARG A 237 5.13 72.40 -55.73
N LYS A 238 5.70 72.69 -54.56
CA LYS A 238 5.69 74.03 -53.94
C LYS A 238 6.48 75.09 -54.71
N VAL A 239 7.45 74.71 -55.53
CA VAL A 239 8.13 75.65 -56.45
C VAL A 239 7.17 76.19 -57.52
N ASN A 240 6.01 75.56 -57.74
CA ASN A 240 5.05 75.91 -58.80
C ASN A 240 3.75 76.59 -58.34
N THR A 241 3.54 76.85 -57.05
CA THR A 241 2.25 77.38 -56.56
C THR A 241 2.44 78.42 -55.47
N GLU A 242 2.89 79.61 -55.86
CA GLU A 242 2.61 80.84 -55.11
C GLU A 242 1.29 81.44 -55.61
N LYS A 243 0.22 81.24 -54.84
CA LYS A 243 -0.96 82.12 -54.67
C LYS A 243 -2.06 81.31 -53.97
N GLU A 244 -2.52 81.77 -52.81
CA GLU A 244 -3.94 82.06 -52.54
C GLU A 244 -4.25 82.17 -51.04
N THR A 245 -4.80 83.34 -50.70
CA THR A 245 -5.27 83.77 -49.38
C THR A 245 -6.62 83.14 -48.98
N GLY A 246 -7.23 82.29 -49.82
CA GLY A 246 -8.42 81.48 -49.48
C GLY A 246 -8.11 80.28 -48.55
N THR A 247 -6.85 79.86 -48.48
CA THR A 247 -6.38 78.70 -47.70
C THR A 247 -6.58 78.87 -46.19
N ARG A 248 -6.61 80.11 -45.69
CA ARG A 248 -6.62 80.39 -44.24
C ARG A 248 -7.96 80.09 -43.56
N GLN A 249 -9.09 80.29 -44.23
CA GLN A 249 -10.41 79.96 -43.66
C GLN A 249 -10.68 78.45 -43.68
N ASN A 250 -10.30 77.78 -44.77
CA ASN A 250 -10.39 76.32 -44.87
C ASN A 250 -9.48 75.62 -43.85
N PHE A 251 -8.29 76.19 -43.59
CA PHE A 251 -7.39 75.67 -42.56
C PHE A 251 -7.98 75.80 -41.15
N THR A 252 -8.64 76.92 -40.83
CA THR A 252 -9.31 77.07 -39.52
C THR A 252 -10.47 76.08 -39.38
N ALA A 253 -11.31 75.91 -40.42
CA ALA A 253 -12.39 74.93 -40.39
C ALA A 253 -11.88 73.49 -40.25
N MET A 254 -10.76 73.16 -40.91
CA MET A 254 -10.09 71.86 -40.79
C MET A 254 -9.52 71.64 -39.39
N LEU A 255 -8.93 72.66 -38.77
CA LEU A 255 -8.44 72.58 -37.38
C LEU A 255 -9.58 72.39 -36.39
N ASP A 256 -10.72 73.07 -36.60
CA ASP A 256 -11.90 72.90 -35.75
C ASP A 256 -12.49 71.48 -35.90
N GLN A 257 -12.56 70.94 -37.12
CA GLN A 257 -12.95 69.55 -37.36
C GLN A 257 -11.99 68.55 -36.70
N MET A 258 -10.68 68.74 -36.84
CA MET A 258 -9.69 67.87 -36.19
C MET A 258 -9.79 67.92 -34.66
N ARG A 259 -10.12 69.09 -34.10
CA ARG A 259 -10.34 69.25 -32.66
C ARG A 259 -11.59 68.50 -32.21
N GLU A 260 -12.66 68.56 -32.99
CA GLU A 260 -13.91 67.83 -32.71
C GLU A 260 -13.72 66.31 -32.81
N GLU A 261 -13.02 65.84 -33.84
CA GLU A 261 -12.65 64.42 -34.00
C GLU A 261 -11.75 63.94 -32.84
N LEU A 262 -10.80 64.75 -32.39
CA LEU A 262 -9.96 64.43 -31.23
C LEU A 262 -10.78 64.34 -29.94
N THR A 263 -11.74 65.25 -29.74
CA THR A 263 -12.63 65.19 -28.57
C THR A 263 -13.53 63.94 -28.61
N ASN A 264 -14.09 63.61 -29.78
CA ASN A 264 -14.92 62.42 -29.96
C ASN A 264 -14.11 61.13 -29.75
N LEU A 265 -12.89 61.08 -30.28
CA LEU A 265 -11.97 59.96 -30.08
C LEU A 265 -11.59 59.81 -28.60
N SER A 266 -11.33 60.91 -27.90
CA SER A 266 -11.02 60.89 -26.46
C SER A 266 -12.20 60.39 -25.61
N ALA A 267 -13.44 60.76 -25.98
CA ALA A 267 -14.65 60.28 -25.32
C ALA A 267 -14.94 58.79 -25.62
N ALA A 268 -14.72 58.37 -26.87
CA ALA A 268 -14.85 56.97 -27.25
C ALA A 268 -13.80 56.09 -26.56
N TYR A 269 -12.56 56.57 -26.44
CA TYR A 269 -11.49 55.87 -25.74
C TYR A 269 -11.75 55.77 -24.24
N SER A 270 -12.23 56.85 -23.59
CA SER A 270 -12.57 56.81 -22.17
C SER A 270 -13.74 55.87 -21.87
N ALA A 271 -14.77 55.84 -22.73
CA ALA A 271 -15.86 54.87 -22.64
C ALA A 271 -15.35 53.42 -22.77
N LYS A 272 -14.44 53.17 -23.72
CA LYS A 272 -13.85 51.84 -23.93
C LYS A 272 -12.95 51.38 -22.77
N CYS A 273 -12.25 52.30 -22.11
CA CYS A 273 -11.49 52.00 -20.89
C CYS A 273 -12.40 51.55 -19.75
N ILE A 274 -13.58 52.17 -19.60
CA ILE A 274 -14.56 51.78 -18.58
C ILE A 274 -15.15 50.40 -18.90
N GLU A 275 -15.48 50.15 -20.17
CA GLU A 275 -15.96 48.84 -20.63
C GLU A 275 -14.93 47.74 -20.38
N ASN A 276 -13.66 47.97 -20.72
CA ASN A 276 -12.59 47.00 -20.44
C ASN A 276 -12.45 46.73 -18.94
N ALA A 277 -12.48 47.77 -18.10
CA ALA A 277 -12.44 47.58 -16.64
C ALA A 277 -13.62 46.74 -16.12
N GLN A 278 -14.83 46.94 -16.66
CA GLN A 278 -16.00 46.13 -16.31
C GLN A 278 -15.87 44.68 -16.80
N LEU A 279 -15.32 44.47 -17.99
CA LEU A 279 -15.07 43.13 -18.53
C LEU A 279 -14.00 42.39 -17.71
N ASP A 280 -12.94 43.06 -17.30
CA ASP A 280 -11.89 42.51 -16.44
C ASP A 280 -12.45 42.10 -15.08
N GLU A 281 -13.31 42.93 -14.47
CA GLU A 281 -13.99 42.61 -13.20
C GLU A 281 -14.91 41.40 -13.34
N ARG A 282 -15.71 41.33 -14.42
CA ARG A 282 -16.56 40.16 -14.72
C ARG A 282 -15.74 38.90 -14.93
N LEU A 283 -14.64 38.98 -15.68
CA LEU A 283 -13.77 37.85 -15.96
C LEU A 283 -13.13 37.34 -14.66
N SER A 284 -12.66 38.25 -13.80
CA SER A 284 -12.15 37.94 -12.47
C SER A 284 -13.20 37.21 -11.61
N SER A 285 -14.45 37.72 -11.59
CA SER A 285 -15.54 37.09 -10.82
C SER A 285 -15.88 35.67 -11.30
N LEU A 286 -15.89 35.43 -12.61
CA LEU A 286 -16.16 34.11 -13.19
C LEU A 286 -15.02 33.13 -12.93
N MET A 287 -13.77 33.60 -12.95
CA MET A 287 -12.62 32.77 -12.58
C MET A 287 -12.68 32.36 -11.11
N GLU A 288 -12.99 33.30 -10.22
CA GLU A 288 -13.11 33.06 -8.79
C GLU A 288 -14.28 32.13 -8.45
N GLN A 289 -15.41 32.23 -9.17
CA GLN A 289 -16.53 31.31 -9.04
C GLN A 289 -16.15 29.90 -9.50
N ARG A 290 -15.49 29.78 -10.66
CA ARG A 290 -15.04 28.48 -11.19
C ARG A 290 -14.02 27.81 -10.28
N GLU A 291 -13.11 28.56 -9.68
CA GLU A 291 -12.13 28.03 -8.72
C GLU A 291 -12.83 27.46 -7.48
N ARG A 292 -13.79 28.20 -6.91
CA ARG A 292 -14.59 27.71 -5.77
C ARG A 292 -15.44 26.49 -6.11
N GLU A 293 -16.10 26.49 -7.26
CA GLU A 293 -16.93 25.37 -7.72
C GLU A 293 -16.06 24.14 -8.03
N GLY A 294 -14.93 24.32 -8.71
CA GLY A 294 -13.98 23.25 -9.01
C GLY A 294 -13.41 22.61 -7.75
N ASP A 295 -12.95 23.42 -6.79
CA ASP A 295 -12.45 22.92 -5.51
C ASP A 295 -13.56 22.21 -4.72
N SER A 296 -14.79 22.72 -4.74
CA SER A 296 -15.93 22.09 -4.06
C SER A 296 -16.28 20.73 -4.69
N GLU A 297 -16.33 20.64 -6.02
CA GLU A 297 -16.63 19.41 -6.74
C GLU A 297 -15.53 18.36 -6.54
N ASP A 298 -14.26 18.77 -6.57
CA ASP A 298 -13.12 17.88 -6.33
C ASP A 298 -13.09 17.39 -4.89
N ILE A 299 -13.35 18.27 -3.90
CA ILE A 299 -13.47 17.88 -2.49
C ILE A 299 -14.62 16.87 -2.31
N GLN A 300 -15.78 17.11 -2.92
CA GLN A 300 -16.92 16.18 -2.84
C GLN A 300 -16.61 14.84 -3.52
N ARG A 301 -15.88 14.85 -4.64
CA ARG A 301 -15.44 13.63 -5.31
C ARG A 301 -14.45 12.84 -4.46
N LEU A 302 -13.45 13.50 -3.88
CA LEU A 302 -12.49 12.88 -2.98
C LEU A 302 -13.16 12.31 -1.73
N GLN A 303 -14.16 13.00 -1.17
CA GLN A 303 -14.94 12.49 -0.05
C GLN A 303 -15.72 11.22 -0.42
N ARG A 304 -16.36 11.17 -1.59
CA ARG A 304 -17.04 9.95 -2.08
C ARG A 304 -16.06 8.79 -2.26
N ASP A 305 -14.90 9.07 -2.86
CA ASP A 305 -13.87 8.06 -3.07
C ASP A 305 -13.30 7.55 -1.73
N LEU A 306 -13.09 8.42 -0.75
CA LEU A 306 -12.64 8.06 0.60
C LEU A 306 -13.65 7.12 1.28
N VAL A 307 -14.93 7.45 1.28
CA VAL A 307 -15.99 6.60 1.86
C VAL A 307 -16.04 5.22 1.17
N ALA A 308 -15.88 5.17 -0.15
CA ALA A 308 -15.84 3.92 -0.89
C ALA A 308 -14.62 3.06 -0.50
N ARG A 309 -13.46 3.70 -0.28
CA ARG A 309 -12.24 3.02 0.19
C ARG A 309 -12.38 2.51 1.62
N ASP A 310 -12.95 3.29 2.52
CA ASP A 310 -13.22 2.87 3.90
C ASP A 310 -14.17 1.67 3.94
N ALA A 311 -15.21 1.65 3.10
CA ALA A 311 -16.09 0.50 2.95
C ALA A 311 -15.34 -0.75 2.46
N GLN A 312 -14.40 -0.59 1.52
CA GLN A 312 -13.55 -1.67 1.02
C GLN A 312 -12.61 -2.20 2.13
N VAL A 313 -12.01 -1.31 2.92
CA VAL A 313 -11.16 -1.68 4.06
C VAL A 313 -11.99 -2.45 5.10
N ALA A 314 -13.20 -1.99 5.43
CA ALA A 314 -14.08 -2.67 6.37
C ALA A 314 -14.50 -4.07 5.88
N GLU A 315 -14.72 -4.25 4.58
CA GLU A 315 -14.98 -5.57 3.98
C GLU A 315 -13.76 -6.49 4.07
N LEU A 316 -12.57 -5.97 3.74
CA LEU A 316 -11.32 -6.72 3.86
C LEU A 316 -11.04 -7.13 5.31
N GLN A 317 -11.24 -6.22 6.26
CA GLN A 317 -11.14 -6.52 7.69
C GLN A 317 -12.14 -7.60 8.11
N ARG A 318 -13.42 -7.50 7.70
CA ARG A 318 -14.41 -8.55 7.96
C ARG A 318 -13.98 -9.91 7.39
N ARG A 319 -13.40 -9.91 6.20
CA ARG A 319 -12.91 -11.12 5.53
C ARG A 319 -11.70 -11.72 6.24
N ILE A 320 -10.76 -10.89 6.68
CA ILE A 320 -9.62 -11.29 7.51
C ILE A 320 -10.12 -11.92 8.82
N SER A 321 -11.00 -11.23 9.55
CA SER A 321 -11.58 -11.77 10.78
C SER A 321 -12.38 -13.06 10.56
N ALA A 322 -13.03 -13.22 9.40
CA ALA A 322 -13.69 -14.48 9.05
C ALA A 322 -12.68 -15.62 8.82
N TYR A 323 -11.55 -15.34 8.16
CA TYR A 323 -10.48 -16.31 8.00
C TYR A 323 -9.77 -16.65 9.30
N GLU A 324 -9.54 -15.68 10.19
CA GLU A 324 -8.97 -15.90 11.52
C GLU A 324 -9.87 -16.78 12.38
N ARG A 325 -11.19 -16.52 12.38
CA ARG A 325 -12.17 -17.37 13.07
C ARG A 325 -12.29 -18.77 12.48
N ARG A 326 -12.07 -18.94 11.17
CA ARG A 326 -12.10 -20.24 10.49
C ARG A 326 -10.78 -21.01 10.57
N GLY A 327 -9.66 -20.31 10.79
CA GLY A 327 -8.32 -20.88 10.97
C GLY A 327 -7.98 -21.26 12.42
N GLY A 328 -8.86 -20.96 13.37
CA GLY A 328 -8.59 -21.16 14.81
C GLY A 328 -8.92 -22.53 15.39
N VAL A 329 -9.63 -23.42 14.68
CA VAL A 329 -9.98 -24.75 15.22
C VAL A 329 -10.01 -25.80 14.12
N SER A 330 -8.93 -26.60 13.99
CA SER A 330 -9.00 -28.05 13.70
C SER A 330 -7.60 -28.68 13.77
N PRO A 331 -7.42 -29.75 14.57
CA PRO A 331 -6.29 -30.66 14.41
C PRO A 331 -6.44 -31.38 13.07
N ILE A 332 -5.36 -31.44 12.29
CA ILE A 332 -5.24 -32.21 11.06
C ILE A 332 -5.46 -33.69 11.41
N VAL A 333 -6.63 -34.24 11.06
CA VAL A 333 -6.83 -35.68 10.89
C VAL A 333 -6.88 -35.94 9.40
N VAL A 334 -5.82 -36.56 8.92
CA VAL A 334 -5.75 -37.16 7.58
C VAL A 334 -6.67 -38.39 7.60
N SER A 335 -7.68 -38.41 6.74
CA SER A 335 -8.45 -39.63 6.47
C SER A 335 -8.67 -39.75 4.97
N ASP A 336 -7.85 -40.61 4.36
CA ASP A 336 -8.08 -41.17 3.04
C ASP A 336 -9.34 -42.05 3.07
N LYS A 337 -10.28 -41.81 2.16
CA LYS A 337 -11.01 -42.87 1.43
C LYS A 337 -11.89 -42.31 0.31
N ASP A 338 -11.63 -42.84 -0.88
CA ASP A 338 -12.40 -42.75 -2.11
C ASP A 338 -13.83 -43.32 -1.98
N GLU A 339 -14.83 -42.63 -2.56
CA GLU A 339 -15.83 -43.18 -3.49
C GLU A 339 -16.61 -42.03 -4.17
N SER A 340 -16.69 -42.06 -5.50
CA SER A 340 -17.40 -41.09 -6.38
C SER A 340 -18.81 -41.61 -6.74
N PRO A 341 -19.56 -41.09 -7.76
CA PRO A 341 -19.66 -39.77 -8.41
C PRO A 341 -21.14 -39.29 -8.54
N LEU A 342 -21.42 -38.02 -8.90
CA LEU A 342 -22.60 -37.66 -9.73
C LEU A 342 -22.44 -36.27 -10.41
N GLU A 343 -22.29 -36.34 -11.74
CA GLU A 343 -22.74 -35.46 -12.84
C GLU A 343 -22.60 -33.91 -12.80
N ALA A 344 -21.59 -33.43 -13.54
CA ALA A 344 -21.64 -32.59 -14.78
C ALA A 344 -22.65 -31.39 -14.91
N PRO A 345 -22.35 -30.32 -15.71
CA PRO A 345 -21.44 -30.32 -16.85
C PRO A 345 -20.45 -29.14 -16.93
N SER A 346 -19.23 -29.45 -17.35
CA SER A 346 -18.38 -28.52 -18.09
C SER A 346 -18.91 -28.36 -19.53
N PRO A 347 -18.43 -27.33 -20.25
CA PRO A 347 -17.67 -27.73 -21.41
C PRO A 347 -16.31 -27.03 -21.46
N GLU A 348 -15.31 -27.87 -21.67
CA GLU A 348 -13.97 -27.53 -22.13
C GLU A 348 -14.02 -26.89 -23.52
N LYS A 349 -13.13 -25.92 -23.81
CA LYS A 349 -11.93 -26.14 -24.65
C LYS A 349 -11.15 -24.83 -24.92
N PRO A 350 -9.87 -24.94 -25.33
CA PRO A 350 -8.82 -23.98 -25.05
C PRO A 350 -8.61 -22.99 -26.20
N SER A 351 -8.25 -21.75 -25.90
CA SER A 351 -7.75 -20.79 -26.90
C SER A 351 -6.69 -19.92 -26.23
N SER A 352 -5.43 -20.22 -26.49
CA SER A 352 -4.59 -19.49 -27.45
C SER A 352 -4.15 -18.11 -26.95
N ASN A 353 -2.84 -17.99 -26.71
CA ASN A 353 -2.01 -16.78 -26.80
C ASN A 353 -2.77 -15.49 -27.19
N LEU A 354 -3.06 -14.63 -26.21
CA LEU A 354 -3.35 -13.23 -26.47
C LEU A 354 -2.26 -12.37 -25.84
N ALA A 355 -1.22 -12.13 -26.65
CA ALA A 355 -0.39 -10.95 -26.50
C ALA A 355 -1.30 -9.73 -26.47
N VAL A 356 -1.26 -8.97 -25.36
CA VAL A 356 -1.93 -7.68 -25.24
C VAL A 356 -1.25 -6.70 -26.19
N LYS A 357 -1.76 -6.61 -27.42
CA LYS A 357 -1.40 -5.54 -28.36
C LYS A 357 -2.10 -4.28 -27.90
N TYR A 358 -1.34 -3.32 -27.38
CA TYR A 358 -1.81 -1.95 -27.24
C TYR A 358 -2.16 -1.41 -28.63
N ARG A 359 -3.45 -1.19 -28.90
CA ARG A 359 -3.87 -0.33 -30.01
C ARG A 359 -3.43 1.08 -29.65
N LYS A 360 -2.53 1.64 -30.46
CA LYS A 360 -2.23 3.07 -30.49
C LYS A 360 -3.54 3.80 -30.79
N MET A 361 -4.16 4.37 -29.76
CA MET A 361 -5.32 5.25 -29.90
C MET A 361 -4.87 6.40 -30.80
N ASN A 362 -5.47 6.49 -31.99
CA ASN A 362 -5.30 7.66 -32.85
C ASN A 362 -5.73 8.88 -32.04
N LYS A 363 -4.81 9.83 -31.86
CA LYS A 363 -5.09 11.12 -31.23
C LYS A 363 -6.26 11.75 -31.97
N ASN A 364 -7.42 11.78 -31.31
CA ASN A 364 -8.60 12.46 -31.79
C ASN A 364 -8.18 13.93 -32.01
N ARG A 365 -8.20 14.42 -33.26
CA ARG A 365 -7.95 15.84 -33.63
C ARG A 365 -9.02 16.79 -33.07
N ARG A 366 -9.83 16.32 -32.12
CA ARG A 366 -11.03 16.96 -31.55
C ARG A 366 -10.69 17.92 -30.40
N THR A 367 -9.43 17.99 -29.97
CA THR A 367 -8.93 18.85 -28.88
C THR A 367 -7.72 19.70 -29.29
N ASP A 368 -7.48 19.87 -30.59
CA ASP A 368 -6.37 20.70 -31.10
C ASP A 368 -6.75 22.18 -31.01
N ILE A 369 -6.19 22.85 -30.01
CA ILE A 369 -6.34 24.29 -29.70
C ILE A 369 -5.99 25.23 -30.86
N ARG A 370 -5.29 24.75 -31.90
CA ARG A 370 -5.04 25.53 -33.13
C ARG A 370 -6.31 25.86 -33.92
N PHE A 371 -7.44 25.20 -33.63
CA PHE A 371 -8.74 25.47 -34.26
C PHE A 371 -9.69 26.33 -33.41
N HIS A 372 -9.28 26.76 -32.21
CA HIS A 372 -10.15 27.49 -31.28
C HIS A 372 -9.85 29.01 -31.17
N SER A 373 -8.94 29.53 -31.98
CA SER A 373 -8.68 30.97 -32.09
C SER A 373 -9.64 31.65 -33.09
N ASN A 374 -10.93 31.71 -32.74
CA ASN A 374 -11.87 32.60 -33.40
C ASN A 374 -12.38 33.64 -32.40
N PRO A 375 -12.41 34.94 -32.75
CA PRO A 375 -13.04 35.93 -31.90
C PRO A 375 -14.50 35.55 -31.70
N VAL A 376 -14.96 35.60 -30.45
CA VAL A 376 -16.35 35.32 -30.09
C VAL A 376 -17.22 36.39 -30.77
N ILE A 377 -17.88 36.03 -31.86
CA ILE A 377 -18.92 36.86 -32.47
C ILE A 377 -20.12 36.79 -31.53
N PRO A 378 -20.63 37.92 -30.99
CA PRO A 378 -21.83 37.93 -30.16
C PRO A 378 -22.99 37.29 -30.94
N MET A 379 -23.51 36.19 -30.40
CA MET A 379 -24.64 35.49 -31.00
C MET A 379 -25.92 36.28 -30.73
N LEU A 380 -26.76 36.43 -31.76
CA LEU A 380 -28.06 37.08 -31.67
C LEU A 380 -28.93 36.44 -30.58
N GLU A 381 -29.54 37.27 -29.74
CA GLU A 381 -30.42 36.87 -28.63
C GLU A 381 -31.60 36.03 -29.16
N GLY A 382 -31.72 34.77 -28.70
CA GLY A 382 -32.84 33.87 -29.07
C GLY A 382 -32.50 32.44 -29.51
N VAL A 383 -31.22 32.02 -29.55
CA VAL A 383 -30.84 30.65 -29.94
C VAL A 383 -30.77 29.72 -28.72
N PRO A 384 -31.48 28.57 -28.70
CA PRO A 384 -31.44 27.60 -27.60
C PRO A 384 -30.02 27.05 -27.34
N GLU A 385 -29.63 26.92 -26.06
CA GLU A 385 -28.27 26.57 -25.62
C GLU A 385 -27.69 25.30 -26.25
N TYR A 386 -28.52 24.29 -26.51
CA TYR A 386 -28.10 23.04 -27.12
C TYR A 386 -27.73 23.15 -28.61
N LEU A 387 -28.09 24.25 -29.28
CA LEU A 387 -27.77 24.50 -30.70
C LEU A 387 -26.63 25.51 -30.90
N ILE A 388 -26.21 26.20 -29.83
CA ILE A 388 -25.18 27.25 -29.91
C ILE A 388 -23.87 26.70 -30.46
N GLU A 389 -23.50 25.49 -30.05
CA GLU A 389 -22.26 24.85 -30.47
C GLU A 389 -22.26 24.47 -31.96
N ASP A 390 -23.42 24.08 -32.50
CA ASP A 390 -23.56 23.70 -33.92
C ASP A 390 -23.64 24.94 -34.82
N VAL A 391 -24.29 26.02 -34.37
CA VAL A 391 -24.30 27.29 -35.09
C VAL A 391 -22.90 27.93 -35.11
N ARG A 392 -22.16 27.89 -34.00
CA ARG A 392 -20.76 28.35 -33.94
C ARG A 392 -19.85 27.57 -34.89
N ARG A 393 -20.04 26.25 -34.99
CA ARG A 393 -19.32 25.41 -35.96
C ARG A 393 -19.66 25.78 -37.41
N SER A 394 -20.91 26.12 -37.70
CA SER A 394 -21.35 26.50 -39.07
C SER A 394 -20.81 27.86 -39.54
N LEU A 395 -20.45 28.76 -38.60
CA LEU A 395 -19.91 30.10 -38.88
C LEU A 395 -18.37 30.16 -38.83
N ALA A 396 -17.70 29.08 -38.46
CA ALA A 396 -16.25 29.05 -38.31
C ALA A 396 -15.54 28.97 -39.69
N VAL A 397 -15.01 30.12 -40.15
CA VAL A 397 -14.22 30.19 -41.39
C VAL A 397 -12.76 29.79 -41.13
N PRO A 398 -12.22 28.77 -41.81
CA PRO A 398 -10.83 28.35 -41.69
C PRO A 398 -9.82 29.48 -41.95
N VAL A 399 -8.69 29.49 -41.23
CA VAL A 399 -7.61 30.50 -41.39
C VAL A 399 -7.08 30.56 -42.84
N SER A 400 -7.03 29.41 -43.52
CA SER A 400 -6.66 29.32 -44.95
C SER A 400 -7.65 30.02 -45.88
N GLU A 401 -8.91 30.14 -45.49
CA GLU A 401 -9.96 30.85 -46.24
C GLU A 401 -9.99 32.35 -45.88
N ARG A 402 -9.65 32.71 -44.64
CA ARG A 402 -9.46 34.13 -44.24
C ARG A 402 -8.36 34.82 -45.04
N ARG A 403 -7.27 34.12 -45.37
CA ARG A 403 -6.18 34.67 -46.20
C ARG A 403 -6.66 35.05 -47.61
N LYS A 404 -7.55 34.25 -48.21
CA LYS A 404 -8.16 34.53 -49.52
C LYS A 404 -9.13 35.71 -49.49
N PHE A 405 -9.82 35.91 -48.35
CA PHE A 405 -10.74 37.03 -48.18
C PHE A 405 -9.99 38.38 -48.20
N PHE A 406 -8.80 38.45 -47.59
CA PHE A 406 -7.96 39.65 -47.61
C PHE A 406 -7.23 39.86 -48.94
N GLU A 407 -6.87 38.79 -49.67
CA GLU A 407 -6.35 38.90 -51.04
C GLU A 407 -7.40 39.51 -52.00
N THR A 408 -8.68 39.12 -51.86
CA THR A 408 -9.76 39.66 -52.70
C THR A 408 -10.03 41.15 -52.41
N ILE A 409 -9.87 41.61 -51.16
CA ILE A 409 -10.03 43.03 -50.80
C ILE A 409 -8.87 43.89 -51.34
N ALA A 410 -7.67 43.31 -51.46
CA ALA A 410 -6.52 43.99 -52.04
C ALA A 410 -6.68 44.24 -53.56
N GLU A 411 -7.42 43.37 -54.28
CA GLU A 411 -7.67 43.54 -55.72
C GLU A 411 -8.66 44.67 -56.04
N TYR A 412 -9.60 45.02 -55.15
CA TYR A 412 -10.59 46.09 -55.36
C TYR A 412 -10.22 47.46 -54.78
N SER A 413 -9.08 47.57 -54.08
CA SER A 413 -8.60 48.85 -53.50
C SER A 413 -7.58 49.58 -54.38
N THR A 414 -7.33 49.05 -55.59
CA THR A 414 -6.64 49.80 -56.66
C THR A 414 -7.68 50.56 -57.48
N PRO A 415 -7.68 51.91 -57.48
CA PRO A 415 -8.52 52.67 -58.41
C PRO A 415 -7.92 52.54 -59.83
N PHE A 416 -8.80 52.35 -60.82
CA PHE A 416 -8.46 52.36 -62.25
C PHE A 416 -7.82 53.67 -62.72
#